data_AF-A0A9N9ELC9-F1
#
_entry.id   AF-A0A9N9ELC9-F1
#
_cell.length_a   1.000
_cell.length_b   1.000
_cell.length_c   1.000
_cell.angle_alpha   90.00
_cell.angle_beta   90.00
_cell.angle_gamma   90.00
#
_symmetry.space_group_name_H-M   'P 1'
#
loop_
_entity.id
_entity.type
_entity.pdbx_description
1 polymer ?
#
loop_
_entity_poly.entity_id
_entity_poly.type
_entity_poly.pdbx_seq_one_letter_code
_entity_poly.pdbx_strand_id
1 'polypeptide(L)'
;MKLNENVCKKLSVPAYWNSISKPTLFTYLEHLAQTIKDSLQKDKIQSQYVSELTIIKRSYKEMDEQYKTVVEALGNFALRPAGSQHAKVNEKVSEEVKDFWEDKKLDQKLNTLDKKRKIVEAEGIVNFLQTGNERLNDTSKMVHKSQLNFLERNEAKRSRIDEEKEAEDANKRKRERGNINYNEEGLSKKQCVYTTPSPGSPTLHPLPMDNSFSEKENEDESEDEDGVIIINDVDELCFKDGDPENDLKIGDTNVSQLFRKYQNESVKIAKTEGLFVESNVHEILSLSSIFLLAPGSHSNTMINIFGSPLLNEIHQQIAPAQQIELSSECETKFRKAIKQATKESRQKAIKLLLTELSNDETFDENLGSVILKGLEMLPSDRLRNEPSEITLITNYLDYIMKGAFHDADKHIVQWPNTALNESKARKFRGRTKQPDFVVSIVHQFQTVANIFIGEVSPPSQKTNVYKNCCDLIRLGVFMKDCTDFAIEKGADINVIGFQCVGHTIDFYMIDLIEGIYVMVHVGQVSVPASLKEMLSFVDQIEILLDIREIFKKSFNILYNKLCNPNLP
;
A
#
# COMPACT_ATOMS: atom_id res chain seq x y z
N MET A 1 -30.42 8.09 43.77
CA MET A 1 -30.26 6.75 43.17
C MET A 1 -28.76 6.46 43.09
N LYS A 2 -28.21 5.56 43.91
CA LYS A 2 -26.79 5.19 43.82
C LYS A 2 -26.64 4.15 42.70
N LEU A 3 -26.08 4.56 41.56
CA LEU A 3 -25.66 3.62 40.53
C LEU A 3 -24.51 2.77 41.07
N ASN A 4 -24.60 1.46 40.83
CA ASN A 4 -23.59 0.48 41.23
C ASN A 4 -22.26 0.78 40.51
N GLU A 5 -21.14 0.73 41.24
CA GLU A 5 -19.79 0.98 40.74
C GLU A 5 -19.45 0.14 39.49
N ASN A 6 -19.98 -1.08 39.41
CA ASN A 6 -19.81 -1.97 38.25
C ASN A 6 -20.56 -1.48 37.00
N VAL A 7 -21.65 -0.73 37.17
CA VAL A 7 -22.40 -0.13 36.04
C VAL A 7 -21.65 1.08 35.51
N CYS A 8 -21.03 1.89 36.38
CA CYS A 8 -20.20 3.03 35.96
C CYS A 8 -18.93 2.58 35.21
N LYS A 9 -18.28 1.50 35.66
CA LYS A 9 -17.10 0.91 34.98
C LYS A 9 -17.41 0.33 33.59
N LYS A 10 -18.64 -0.15 33.36
CA LYS A 10 -19.07 -0.69 32.06
C LYS A 10 -19.43 0.38 31.01
N LEU A 11 -19.68 1.62 31.42
CA LEU A 11 -20.21 2.68 30.55
C LEU A 11 -19.13 3.63 30.00
N SER A 12 -17.84 3.47 30.31
CA SER A 12 -16.83 4.48 29.98
C SER A 12 -15.37 4.00 29.89
N VAL A 13 -14.52 4.82 29.26
CA VAL A 13 -13.12 4.55 28.88
C VAL A 13 -12.22 4.25 30.11
N PRO A 14 -11.42 3.15 30.13
CA PRO A 14 -10.71 2.68 31.33
C PRO A 14 -9.66 3.64 31.92
N ALA A 15 -9.06 4.52 31.12
CA ALA A 15 -7.90 5.31 31.52
C ALA A 15 -8.19 6.40 32.57
N TYR A 16 -9.42 6.93 32.61
CA TYR A 16 -9.81 7.99 33.57
C TYR A 16 -10.11 7.44 34.97
N TRP A 17 -10.65 6.22 35.07
CA TRP A 17 -11.00 5.65 36.36
C TRP A 17 -9.80 5.17 37.17
N ASN A 18 -8.69 4.84 36.49
CA ASN A 18 -7.45 4.44 37.13
C ASN A 18 -6.69 5.61 37.79
N SER A 19 -7.04 6.86 37.49
CA SER A 19 -6.41 8.06 38.09
C SER A 19 -7.23 8.67 39.24
N ILE A 20 -8.39 8.10 39.59
CA ILE A 20 -9.28 8.64 40.63
C ILE A 20 -9.40 7.66 41.79
N SER A 21 -9.02 8.10 42.99
CA SER A 21 -8.96 7.25 44.18
C SER A 21 -10.33 6.78 44.69
N LYS A 22 -11.43 7.47 44.34
CA LYS A 22 -12.82 7.05 44.63
C LYS A 22 -13.77 7.41 43.48
N PRO A 23 -14.13 6.46 42.61
CA PRO A 23 -15.02 6.73 41.49
C PRO A 23 -16.46 6.94 41.97
N THR A 24 -17.02 8.12 41.72
CA THR A 24 -18.42 8.44 42.03
C THR A 24 -19.16 8.92 40.77
N LEU A 25 -20.49 8.87 40.81
CA LEU A 25 -21.32 9.47 39.76
C LEU A 25 -21.01 10.96 39.55
N PHE A 26 -20.66 11.67 40.63
CA PHE A 26 -20.28 13.08 40.56
C PHE A 26 -18.98 13.29 39.77
N THR A 27 -17.93 12.51 40.06
CA THR A 27 -16.65 12.57 39.33
C THR A 27 -16.75 12.10 37.88
N TYR A 28 -17.73 11.24 37.56
CA TYR A 28 -18.05 10.88 36.17
C TYR A 28 -18.73 12.01 35.41
N LEU A 29 -19.67 12.69 36.06
CA LEU A 29 -20.39 13.82 35.46
C LEU A 29 -19.48 15.03 35.28
N GLU A 30 -18.51 15.26 36.17
CA GLU A 30 -17.46 16.27 35.97
C GLU A 30 -16.53 15.93 34.80
N HIS A 31 -16.17 14.66 34.62
CA HIS A 31 -15.42 14.22 33.44
C HIS A 31 -16.19 14.50 32.15
N LEU A 32 -17.45 14.05 32.09
CA LEU A 32 -18.33 14.29 30.97
C LEU A 32 -18.49 15.79 30.72
N ALA A 33 -18.68 16.59 31.77
CA ALA A 33 -18.78 18.04 31.65
C ALA A 33 -17.48 18.67 31.10
N GLN A 34 -16.31 18.16 31.48
CA GLN A 34 -15.02 18.64 30.97
C GLN A 34 -14.77 18.19 29.52
N THR A 35 -15.08 16.93 29.18
CA THR A 35 -15.00 16.42 27.80
C THR A 35 -15.99 17.13 26.88
N ILE A 36 -17.20 17.44 27.38
CA ILE A 36 -18.19 18.27 26.69
C ILE A 36 -17.69 19.71 26.58
N LYS A 37 -17.00 20.26 27.58
CA LYS A 37 -16.41 21.61 27.54
C LYS A 37 -15.24 21.71 26.55
N ASP A 38 -14.43 20.65 26.42
CA ASP A 38 -13.33 20.56 25.46
C ASP A 38 -13.88 20.36 24.03
N SER A 39 -14.95 19.58 23.88
CA SER A 39 -15.73 19.48 22.62
C SER A 39 -16.39 20.82 22.26
N LEU A 40 -16.97 21.53 23.23
CA LEU A 40 -17.56 22.86 23.05
C LEU A 40 -16.50 23.91 22.72
N GLN A 41 -15.27 23.78 23.21
CA GLN A 41 -14.16 24.64 22.81
C GLN A 41 -13.72 24.35 21.36
N LYS A 42 -13.68 23.08 20.95
CA LYS A 42 -13.44 22.69 19.55
C LYS A 42 -14.54 23.23 18.61
N ASP A 43 -15.81 23.11 19.01
CA ASP A 43 -16.96 23.68 18.27
C ASP A 43 -16.91 25.21 18.24
N LYS A 44 -16.43 25.87 19.32
CA LYS A 44 -16.26 27.32 19.38
C LYS A 44 -15.13 27.81 18.47
N ILE A 45 -14.01 27.08 18.40
CA ILE A 45 -12.90 27.37 17.49
C ILE A 45 -13.36 27.15 16.04
N GLN A 46 -14.03 26.03 15.75
CA GLN A 46 -14.60 25.76 14.43
C GLN A 46 -15.64 26.82 14.02
N SER A 47 -16.53 27.21 14.93
CA SER A 47 -17.52 28.28 14.71
C SER A 47 -16.85 29.64 14.47
N GLN A 48 -15.74 29.93 15.16
CA GLN A 48 -14.93 31.13 14.92
C GLN A 48 -14.30 31.11 13.52
N TYR A 49 -13.69 29.99 13.11
CA TYR A 49 -13.13 29.84 11.76
C TYR A 49 -14.19 29.92 10.66
N VAL A 50 -15.36 29.32 10.86
CA VAL A 50 -16.50 29.42 9.93
C VAL A 50 -17.02 30.86 9.84
N SER A 51 -17.04 31.59 10.96
CA SER A 51 -17.40 33.01 10.99
C SER A 51 -16.39 33.86 10.21
N GLU A 52 -15.09 33.65 10.44
CA GLU A 52 -14.01 34.33 9.72
C GLU A 52 -14.05 34.03 8.20
N LEU A 53 -14.26 32.77 7.81
CA LEU A 53 -14.49 32.37 6.42
C LEU A 53 -15.70 33.07 5.80
N THR A 54 -16.78 33.24 6.56
CA THR A 54 -17.99 33.92 6.10
C THR A 54 -17.73 35.42 5.88
N ILE A 55 -16.95 36.06 6.76
CA ILE A 55 -16.53 37.46 6.63
C ILE A 55 -15.65 37.64 5.39
N ILE A 56 -14.70 36.74 5.17
CA ILE A 56 -13.80 36.76 4.01
C ILE A 56 -14.60 36.59 2.71
N LYS A 57 -15.55 35.64 2.65
CA LYS A 57 -16.43 35.42 1.49
C LYS A 57 -17.30 36.64 1.18
N ARG A 58 -17.82 37.33 2.20
CA ARG A 58 -18.60 38.57 2.02
C ARG A 58 -17.74 39.71 1.47
N SER A 59 -16.54 39.92 2.04
CA SER A 59 -15.59 40.92 1.54
C SER A 59 -15.19 40.67 0.08
N TYR A 60 -15.04 39.41 -0.32
CA TYR A 60 -14.74 39.05 -1.70
C TYR A 60 -15.89 39.43 -2.65
N LYS A 61 -17.15 39.19 -2.26
CA LYS A 61 -18.32 39.54 -3.06
C LYS A 61 -18.44 41.06 -3.27
N GLU A 62 -18.20 41.85 -2.23
CA GLU A 62 -18.22 43.32 -2.32
C GLU A 62 -17.13 43.86 -3.26
N MET A 63 -15.92 43.26 -3.23
CA MET A 63 -14.86 43.65 -4.16
C MET A 63 -15.15 43.24 -5.61
N ASP A 64 -15.78 42.09 -5.85
CA ASP A 64 -16.18 41.66 -7.20
C ASP A 64 -17.22 42.61 -7.80
N GLU A 65 -18.16 43.11 -6.98
CA GLU A 65 -19.11 44.13 -7.37
C GLU A 65 -18.42 45.47 -7.69
N GLN A 66 -17.47 45.92 -6.86
CA GLN A 66 -16.67 47.12 -7.14
C GLN A 66 -15.85 46.98 -8.44
N TYR A 67 -15.27 45.81 -8.68
CA TYR A 67 -14.51 45.53 -9.91
C TYR A 67 -15.41 45.61 -11.15
N LYS A 68 -16.63 45.08 -11.09
CA LYS A 68 -17.62 45.21 -12.17
C LYS A 68 -17.96 46.67 -12.46
N THR A 69 -18.15 47.50 -11.43
CA THR A 69 -18.39 48.94 -11.60
C THR A 69 -17.21 49.66 -12.27
N VAL A 70 -15.97 49.31 -11.92
CA VAL A 70 -14.77 49.88 -12.56
C VAL A 70 -14.68 49.46 -14.03
N VAL A 71 -14.97 48.20 -14.35
CA VAL A 71 -14.97 47.70 -15.73
C VAL A 71 -16.05 48.38 -16.58
N GLU A 72 -17.26 48.57 -16.04
CA GLU A 72 -18.33 49.32 -16.72
C GLU A 72 -17.97 50.79 -16.93
N ALA A 73 -17.34 51.45 -15.95
CA ALA A 73 -16.86 52.82 -16.09
C ALA A 73 -15.79 52.95 -17.19
N LEU A 74 -14.85 52.00 -17.28
CA LEU A 74 -13.84 51.94 -18.34
C LEU A 74 -14.47 51.72 -19.74
N GLY A 75 -15.48 50.85 -19.83
CA GLY A 75 -16.22 50.64 -21.08
C GLY A 75 -16.94 51.89 -21.58
N ASN A 76 -17.49 52.70 -20.66
CA ASN A 76 -18.15 53.97 -20.99
C ASN A 76 -17.17 55.07 -21.44
N PHE A 77 -15.92 55.03 -21.00
CA PHE A 77 -14.87 55.95 -21.45
C PHE A 77 -14.40 55.66 -22.89
N ALA A 78 -14.38 54.39 -23.30
CA ALA A 78 -13.95 53.98 -24.63
C ALA A 78 -14.94 54.36 -25.77
N LEU A 79 -16.15 54.84 -25.45
CA LEU A 79 -17.24 55.09 -26.41
C LEU A 79 -17.50 56.57 -26.75
N ARG A 80 -16.68 57.53 -26.28
CA ARG A 80 -16.88 58.95 -26.64
C ARG A 80 -16.33 59.29 -28.04
N PRO A 81 -17.12 59.88 -28.96
CA PRO A 81 -16.64 60.25 -30.29
C PRO A 81 -15.65 61.43 -30.21
N ALA A 82 -14.51 61.28 -30.88
CA ALA A 82 -13.51 62.32 -31.02
C ALA A 82 -14.02 63.44 -31.93
N GLY A 83 -14.41 64.58 -31.34
CA GLY A 83 -14.88 65.73 -32.09
C GLY A 83 -14.92 67.03 -31.28
N SER A 84 -13.76 67.63 -31.00
CA SER A 84 -13.56 69.10 -31.02
C SER A 84 -12.11 69.49 -30.66
N GLN A 85 -11.68 70.65 -31.16
CA GLN A 85 -10.30 71.11 -31.34
C GLN A 85 -9.50 71.52 -30.08
N HIS A 86 -9.80 70.95 -28.89
CA HIS A 86 -8.94 71.10 -27.69
C HIS A 86 -8.10 69.83 -27.40
N ALA A 87 -7.54 69.22 -28.46
CA ALA A 87 -7.07 67.83 -28.40
C ALA A 87 -5.67 67.60 -27.80
N LYS A 88 -4.72 68.55 -27.84
CA LYS A 88 -3.31 68.24 -27.45
C LYS A 88 -2.99 68.27 -25.95
N VAL A 89 -3.80 68.92 -25.12
CA VAL A 89 -3.60 68.91 -23.65
C VAL A 89 -4.44 67.82 -22.99
N ASN A 90 -5.56 67.43 -23.59
CA ASN A 90 -6.44 66.38 -23.06
C ASN A 90 -5.97 64.96 -23.38
N GLU A 91 -5.14 64.74 -24.41
CA GLU A 91 -4.62 63.41 -24.76
C GLU A 91 -3.69 62.86 -23.67
N LYS A 92 -2.80 63.71 -23.12
CA LYS A 92 -1.85 63.29 -22.07
C LYS A 92 -2.56 63.00 -20.73
N VAL A 93 -3.57 63.80 -20.39
CA VAL A 93 -4.43 63.57 -19.21
C VAL A 93 -5.30 62.32 -19.41
N SER A 94 -5.72 62.02 -20.65
CA SER A 94 -6.47 60.80 -20.97
C SER A 94 -5.61 59.54 -20.86
N GLU A 95 -4.35 59.58 -21.31
CA GLU A 95 -3.43 58.44 -21.18
C GLU A 95 -3.02 58.21 -19.72
N GLU A 96 -2.66 59.26 -18.96
CA GLU A 96 -2.32 59.14 -17.53
C GLU A 96 -3.50 58.63 -16.68
N VAL A 97 -4.73 59.04 -17.00
CA VAL A 97 -5.94 58.53 -16.35
C VAL A 97 -6.19 57.07 -16.72
N LYS A 98 -5.97 56.68 -17.98
CA LYS A 98 -6.12 55.30 -18.43
C LYS A 98 -5.09 54.38 -17.77
N ASP A 99 -3.83 54.78 -17.73
CA ASP A 99 -2.74 54.04 -17.07
C ASP A 99 -3.02 53.89 -15.56
N PHE A 100 -3.51 54.95 -14.90
CA PHE A 100 -3.93 54.89 -13.49
C PHE A 100 -5.04 53.85 -13.24
N TRP A 101 -6.03 53.75 -14.14
CA TRP A 101 -7.09 52.77 -14.01
C TRP A 101 -6.66 51.34 -14.38
N GLU A 102 -5.72 51.17 -15.30
CA GLU A 102 -5.14 49.85 -15.61
C GLU A 102 -4.27 49.32 -14.46
N ASP A 103 -3.47 50.17 -13.82
CA ASP A 103 -2.70 49.82 -12.61
C ASP A 103 -3.64 49.45 -11.45
N LYS A 104 -4.71 50.24 -11.22
CA LYS A 104 -5.74 49.91 -10.23
C LYS A 104 -6.42 48.57 -10.52
N LYS A 105 -6.65 48.23 -11.78
CA LYS A 105 -7.24 46.96 -12.22
C LYS A 105 -6.28 45.79 -11.95
N LEU A 106 -4.98 45.98 -12.17
CA LEU A 106 -3.95 44.97 -11.91
C LEU A 106 -3.80 44.71 -10.41
N ASP A 107 -3.73 45.76 -9.59
CA ASP A 107 -3.67 45.66 -8.12
C ASP A 107 -4.89 44.95 -7.53
N GLN A 108 -6.09 45.28 -8.02
CA GLN A 108 -7.32 44.59 -7.60
C GLN A 108 -7.30 43.12 -8.00
N LYS A 109 -6.80 42.78 -9.20
CA LYS A 109 -6.69 41.38 -9.66
C LYS A 109 -5.70 40.59 -8.82
N LEU A 110 -4.55 41.17 -8.45
CA LEU A 110 -3.55 40.54 -7.60
C LEU A 110 -4.07 40.29 -6.18
N ASN A 111 -4.77 41.27 -5.60
CA ASN A 111 -5.39 41.16 -4.28
C ASN A 111 -6.53 40.14 -4.26
N THR A 112 -7.27 40.01 -5.38
CA THR A 112 -8.29 38.99 -5.58
C THR A 112 -7.70 37.57 -5.63
N LEU A 113 -6.55 37.39 -6.29
CA LEU A 113 -5.84 36.11 -6.35
C LEU A 113 -5.25 35.70 -5.00
N ASP A 114 -4.64 36.62 -4.26
CA ASP A 114 -4.10 36.35 -2.92
C ASP A 114 -5.20 35.94 -1.93
N LYS A 115 -6.36 36.59 -1.98
CA LYS A 115 -7.52 36.21 -1.15
C LYS A 115 -8.13 34.87 -1.58
N LYS A 116 -8.17 34.55 -2.88
CA LYS A 116 -8.58 33.22 -3.38
C LYS A 116 -7.68 32.12 -2.84
N ARG A 117 -6.36 32.34 -2.87
CA ARG A 117 -5.38 31.42 -2.29
C ARG A 117 -5.66 31.19 -0.79
N LYS A 118 -5.87 32.26 -0.02
CA LYS A 118 -6.19 32.17 1.43
C LYS A 118 -7.50 31.44 1.73
N ILE A 119 -8.52 31.56 0.86
CA ILE A 119 -9.77 30.81 0.99
C ILE A 119 -9.54 29.32 0.75
N VAL A 120 -8.77 28.95 -0.27
CA VAL A 120 -8.43 27.55 -0.57
C VAL A 120 -7.61 26.93 0.57
N GLU A 121 -6.63 27.66 1.12
CA GLU A 121 -5.85 27.23 2.28
C GLU A 121 -6.76 27.02 3.51
N ALA A 122 -7.67 27.94 3.80
CA ALA A 122 -8.60 27.84 4.92
C ALA A 122 -9.66 26.73 4.75
N GLU A 123 -10.19 26.53 3.54
CA GLU A 123 -11.10 25.42 3.22
C GLU A 123 -10.39 24.06 3.28
N GLY A 124 -9.10 24.01 2.95
CA GLY A 124 -8.24 22.85 3.17
C GLY A 124 -8.11 22.49 4.65
N ILE A 125 -7.88 23.47 5.53
CA ILE A 125 -7.76 23.27 6.98
C ILE A 125 -9.10 22.82 7.61
N VAL A 126 -10.23 23.40 7.21
CA VAL A 126 -11.55 23.02 7.74
C VAL A 126 -11.93 21.60 7.28
N ASN A 127 -11.70 21.26 6.01
CA ASN A 127 -11.92 19.89 5.52
C ASN A 127 -10.99 18.89 6.22
N PHE A 128 -9.74 19.28 6.49
CA PHE A 128 -8.76 18.47 7.22
C PHE A 128 -9.23 18.12 8.64
N LEU A 129 -9.68 19.12 9.41
CA LEU A 129 -10.16 18.91 10.79
C LEU A 129 -11.46 18.08 10.86
N GLN A 130 -12.35 18.23 9.88
CA GLN A 130 -13.61 17.48 9.82
C GLN A 130 -13.40 16.04 9.35
N THR A 131 -12.50 15.83 8.37
CA THR A 131 -12.16 14.50 7.81
C THR A 131 -11.35 13.64 8.78
N GLY A 132 -10.39 14.24 9.52
CA GLY A 132 -9.59 13.53 10.52
C GLY A 132 -10.44 12.93 11.63
N ASN A 133 -11.39 13.71 12.17
CA ASN A 133 -12.31 13.26 13.24
C ASN A 133 -13.25 12.12 12.81
N GLU A 134 -13.66 12.09 11.54
CA GLU A 134 -14.52 11.01 11.00
C GLU A 134 -13.70 9.72 10.78
N ARG A 135 -12.48 9.82 10.25
CA ARG A 135 -11.55 8.69 10.03
C ARG A 135 -11.12 7.99 11.33
N LEU A 136 -10.89 8.76 12.40
CA LEU A 136 -10.57 8.24 13.72
C LEU A 136 -11.71 7.42 14.32
N ASN A 137 -12.94 7.88 14.14
CA ASN A 137 -14.12 7.15 14.62
C ASN A 137 -14.32 5.84 13.85
N ASP A 138 -14.08 5.81 12.55
CA ASP A 138 -14.33 4.60 11.75
C ASP A 138 -13.21 3.57 11.85
N THR A 139 -11.94 4.00 11.91
CA THR A 139 -10.81 3.09 12.16
C THR A 139 -10.89 2.50 13.56
N SER A 140 -11.21 3.32 14.57
CA SER A 140 -11.43 2.85 15.94
C SER A 140 -12.57 1.84 16.03
N LYS A 141 -13.71 2.08 15.36
CA LYS A 141 -14.82 1.12 15.27
C LYS A 141 -14.42 -0.18 14.56
N MET A 142 -13.63 -0.09 13.49
CA MET A 142 -13.22 -1.28 12.71
C MET A 142 -12.24 -2.14 13.50
N VAL A 143 -11.25 -1.52 14.15
CA VAL A 143 -10.32 -2.21 15.06
C VAL A 143 -11.06 -2.82 16.25
N HIS A 144 -12.00 -2.09 16.87
CA HIS A 144 -12.83 -2.63 17.93
C HIS A 144 -13.69 -3.81 17.47
N LYS A 145 -14.24 -3.77 16.26
CA LYS A 145 -15.06 -4.85 15.68
C LYS A 145 -14.21 -6.09 15.37
N SER A 146 -13.01 -5.91 14.81
CA SER A 146 -12.08 -7.00 14.56
C SER A 146 -11.58 -7.64 15.86
N GLN A 147 -11.32 -6.83 16.90
CA GLN A 147 -11.00 -7.33 18.25
C GLN A 147 -12.17 -8.08 18.89
N LEU A 148 -13.40 -7.60 18.73
CA LEU A 148 -14.60 -8.33 19.21
C LEU A 148 -14.75 -9.69 18.52
N ASN A 149 -14.65 -9.71 17.18
CA ASN A 149 -14.75 -10.95 16.40
C ASN A 149 -13.63 -11.93 16.76
N PHE A 150 -12.43 -11.43 17.09
CA PHE A 150 -11.31 -12.23 17.54
C PHE A 150 -11.56 -12.83 18.94
N LEU A 151 -12.11 -12.06 19.87
CA LEU A 151 -12.49 -12.53 21.21
C LEU A 151 -13.58 -13.61 21.13
N GLU A 152 -14.61 -13.41 20.30
CA GLU A 152 -15.67 -14.41 20.07
C GLU A 152 -15.12 -15.72 19.48
N ARG A 153 -14.14 -15.65 18.57
CA ARG A 153 -13.45 -16.82 18.02
C ARG A 153 -12.59 -17.54 19.06
N ASN A 154 -11.94 -16.80 19.95
CA ASN A 154 -11.13 -17.39 21.02
C ASN A 154 -11.97 -18.04 22.11
N GLU A 155 -13.15 -17.49 22.45
CA GLU A 155 -14.12 -18.17 23.30
C GLU A 155 -14.61 -19.48 22.68
N ALA A 156 -14.91 -19.48 21.37
CA ALA A 156 -15.32 -20.67 20.63
C ALA A 156 -14.19 -21.72 20.49
N LYS A 157 -12.92 -21.29 20.44
CA LYS A 157 -11.76 -22.19 20.46
C LYS A 157 -11.51 -22.75 21.87
N ARG A 158 -11.63 -21.95 22.93
CA ARG A 158 -11.48 -22.41 24.33
C ARG A 158 -12.54 -23.45 24.69
N SER A 159 -13.80 -23.24 24.28
CA SER A 159 -14.86 -24.23 24.50
C SER A 159 -14.62 -25.57 23.80
N ARG A 160 -13.97 -25.57 22.63
CA ARG A 160 -13.61 -26.80 21.90
C ARG A 160 -12.41 -27.52 22.52
N ILE A 161 -11.42 -26.77 23.01
CA ILE A 161 -10.24 -27.34 23.67
C ILE A 161 -10.62 -28.00 25.01
N ASP A 162 -11.60 -27.45 25.72
CA ASP A 162 -12.11 -28.06 26.96
C ASP A 162 -12.89 -29.36 26.68
N GLU A 163 -13.64 -29.43 25.57
CA GLU A 163 -14.31 -30.66 25.10
C GLU A 163 -13.31 -31.73 24.59
N GLU A 164 -12.23 -31.32 23.89
CA GLU A 164 -11.19 -32.23 23.39
C GLU A 164 -10.26 -32.73 24.51
N LYS A 165 -9.98 -31.92 25.54
CA LYS A 165 -9.21 -32.36 26.72
C LYS A 165 -9.97 -33.37 27.57
N GLU A 166 -11.28 -33.26 27.70
CA GLU A 166 -12.11 -34.30 28.34
C GLU A 166 -12.10 -35.62 27.55
N ALA A 167 -11.97 -35.56 26.21
CA ALA A 167 -11.87 -36.73 25.34
C ALA A 167 -10.44 -37.34 25.31
N GLU A 168 -9.39 -36.53 25.40
CA GLU A 168 -8.00 -37.00 25.43
C GLU A 168 -7.60 -37.60 26.78
N ASP A 169 -8.07 -37.07 27.91
CA ASP A 169 -7.80 -37.65 29.24
C ASP A 169 -8.44 -39.04 29.42
N ALA A 170 -9.49 -39.34 28.65
CA ALA A 170 -10.06 -40.70 28.57
C ALA A 170 -9.17 -41.68 27.77
N ASN A 171 -8.40 -41.18 26.79
CA ASN A 171 -7.58 -42.00 25.89
C ASN A 171 -6.11 -42.15 26.32
N LYS A 172 -5.58 -41.20 27.10
CA LYS A 172 -4.18 -41.21 27.57
C LYS A 172 -3.88 -42.28 28.63
N ARG A 173 -4.89 -42.96 29.17
CA ARG A 173 -4.72 -44.13 30.06
C ARG A 173 -4.29 -45.43 29.35
N LYS A 174 -4.04 -45.45 28.04
CA LYS A 174 -3.81 -46.71 27.30
C LYS A 174 -2.49 -46.91 26.57
N ARG A 175 -1.61 -45.93 26.36
CA ARG A 175 -0.36 -46.18 25.61
C ARG A 175 0.80 -45.26 26.00
N GLU A 176 1.75 -45.80 26.76
CA GLU A 176 3.13 -45.30 26.80
C GLU A 176 4.10 -46.49 26.66
N ARG A 177 4.98 -46.46 25.65
CA ARG A 177 6.35 -47.00 25.69
C ARG A 177 7.14 -46.71 24.38
N GLY A 178 8.28 -46.04 24.55
CA GLY A 178 9.48 -46.02 23.66
C GLY A 178 9.63 -44.76 22.78
N ASN A 179 10.49 -43.77 23.11
CA ASN A 179 11.97 -43.62 22.90
C ASN A 179 12.42 -43.61 21.41
N ILE A 180 13.42 -42.86 20.88
CA ILE A 180 14.41 -41.81 21.25
C ILE A 180 15.08 -41.33 19.92
N ASN A 181 15.49 -40.04 19.83
CA ASN A 181 16.56 -39.32 19.07
C ASN A 181 17.03 -39.77 17.64
N TYR A 182 17.61 -38.95 16.73
CA TYR A 182 18.73 -37.97 16.86
C TYR A 182 18.95 -37.14 15.56
N ASN A 183 19.42 -35.89 15.76
CA ASN A 183 20.49 -35.09 15.10
C ASN A 183 20.45 -34.40 13.71
N GLU A 184 21.16 -33.26 13.76
CA GLU A 184 21.44 -32.14 12.86
C GLU A 184 22.52 -32.39 11.77
N GLU A 185 22.53 -31.52 10.75
CA GLU A 185 23.66 -30.81 10.09
C GLU A 185 23.09 -30.21 8.77
N GLY A 186 23.41 -29.05 8.20
CA GLY A 186 24.38 -27.97 8.38
C GLY A 186 24.44 -27.25 7.02
N LEU A 187 24.24 -25.92 6.93
CA LEU A 187 24.19 -25.22 5.62
C LEU A 187 24.95 -23.89 5.61
N SER A 188 25.69 -23.73 4.51
CA SER A 188 26.70 -22.71 4.19
C SER A 188 26.07 -21.41 3.68
N LYS A 189 26.54 -20.27 4.19
CA LYS A 189 26.13 -18.91 3.79
C LYS A 189 26.76 -18.46 2.46
N LYS A 190 25.94 -17.97 1.52
CA LYS A 190 26.34 -17.06 0.44
C LYS A 190 25.47 -15.80 0.51
N GLN A 191 26.09 -14.64 0.65
CA GLN A 191 25.42 -13.33 0.63
C GLN A 191 25.08 -12.94 -0.82
N CYS A 192 23.83 -12.54 -1.05
CA CYS A 192 23.37 -11.87 -2.26
C CYS A 192 22.86 -10.47 -1.88
N VAL A 193 23.12 -9.48 -2.75
CA VAL A 193 22.77 -8.07 -2.54
C VAL A 193 21.35 -7.82 -3.05
N TYR A 194 20.44 -7.41 -2.17
CA TYR A 194 19.02 -7.18 -2.46
C TYR A 194 18.79 -5.79 -3.10
N THR A 195 17.77 -5.68 -3.99
CA THR A 195 17.38 -4.42 -4.66
C THR A 195 16.17 -3.73 -4.01
N THR A 196 15.80 -4.10 -2.78
CA THR A 196 14.86 -3.29 -1.99
C THR A 196 15.40 -1.86 -1.92
N PRO A 197 14.58 -0.81 -2.16
CA PRO A 197 15.06 0.56 -2.06
C PRO A 197 15.65 0.80 -0.66
N SER A 198 16.98 0.96 -0.60
CA SER A 198 17.74 1.23 0.62
C SER A 198 17.84 2.75 0.83
N PRO A 199 17.68 3.27 2.06
CA PRO A 199 17.87 4.69 2.33
C PRO A 199 19.35 5.06 2.19
N GLY A 200 19.70 5.82 1.15
CA GLY A 200 21.04 6.39 0.98
C GLY A 200 21.10 7.81 1.56
N SER A 201 22.11 8.11 2.38
CA SER A 201 22.36 9.46 2.91
C SER A 201 22.78 10.44 1.80
N PRO A 202 22.28 11.68 1.75
CA PRO A 202 22.61 12.62 0.68
C PRO A 202 23.97 13.30 0.94
N THR A 203 24.90 13.21 -0.02
CA THR A 203 26.08 14.08 -0.07
C THR A 203 25.82 15.15 -1.13
N LEU A 204 25.60 16.39 -0.69
CA LEU A 204 25.38 17.56 -1.54
C LEU A 204 26.67 17.96 -2.26
N HIS A 205 26.66 17.95 -3.60
CA HIS A 205 27.56 18.78 -4.40
C HIS A 205 26.78 19.47 -5.54
N PRO A 206 26.98 20.78 -5.75
CA PRO A 206 26.24 21.56 -6.75
C PRO A 206 26.85 21.37 -8.15
N LEU A 207 26.00 21.19 -9.16
CA LEU A 207 26.41 21.31 -10.56
C LEU A 207 25.91 22.63 -11.17
N PRO A 208 26.63 23.18 -12.16
CA PRO A 208 26.43 24.52 -12.68
C PRO A 208 25.33 24.57 -13.75
N MET A 209 24.69 25.74 -13.84
CA MET A 209 23.83 26.11 -14.96
C MET A 209 24.62 26.18 -16.27
N ASP A 210 24.05 25.64 -17.35
CA ASP A 210 24.06 26.36 -18.61
C ASP A 210 22.90 25.98 -19.55
N ASN A 211 22.55 26.99 -20.34
CA ASN A 211 21.29 27.23 -21.04
C ASN A 211 21.07 26.50 -22.37
N SER A 212 19.79 26.18 -22.56
CA SER A 212 18.96 26.45 -23.75
C SER A 212 19.15 25.62 -25.02
N PHE A 213 18.09 24.94 -25.43
CA PHE A 213 17.47 25.09 -26.75
C PHE A 213 16.01 24.61 -26.68
N SER A 214 15.10 25.50 -27.05
CA SER A 214 13.65 25.30 -27.09
C SER A 214 13.24 24.67 -28.42
N GLU A 215 12.54 23.53 -28.38
CA GLU A 215 11.60 23.14 -29.44
C GLU A 215 10.27 22.71 -28.82
N LYS A 216 9.20 23.23 -29.42
CA LYS A 216 7.81 23.11 -29.01
C LYS A 216 7.29 21.73 -29.36
N GLU A 217 6.86 20.95 -28.37
CA GLU A 217 5.97 19.81 -28.60
C GLU A 217 4.91 19.76 -27.49
N ASN A 218 3.66 19.84 -27.95
CA ASN A 218 2.41 19.26 -27.43
C ASN A 218 2.13 19.36 -25.92
N GLU A 219 1.08 20.12 -25.62
CA GLU A 219 0.27 20.02 -24.41
C GLU A 219 -0.39 18.63 -24.35
N ASP A 220 0.37 17.61 -23.91
CA ASP A 220 -0.22 16.43 -23.29
C ASP A 220 -0.42 16.78 -21.81
N GLU A 221 -1.68 16.69 -21.38
CA GLU A 221 -2.11 16.83 -19.99
C GLU A 221 -1.26 15.91 -19.10
N SER A 222 -0.33 16.50 -18.36
CA SER A 222 0.52 15.80 -17.40
C SER A 222 -0.34 15.06 -16.39
N GLU A 223 -0.23 13.72 -16.38
CA GLU A 223 -0.73 12.81 -15.34
C GLU A 223 0.05 12.99 -14.01
N ASP A 224 0.29 14.22 -13.57
CA ASP A 224 0.89 14.53 -12.28
C ASP A 224 -0.20 14.63 -11.20
N GLU A 225 -0.88 13.52 -10.93
CA GLU A 225 -1.63 13.32 -9.68
C GLU A 225 -0.99 12.23 -8.80
N ASP A 226 0.34 12.17 -8.77
CA ASP A 226 1.07 11.61 -7.63
C ASP A 226 1.03 12.62 -6.47
N GLY A 227 -0.17 12.81 -5.94
CA GLY A 227 -0.38 13.61 -4.73
C GLY A 227 0.55 13.11 -3.62
N VAL A 228 1.38 14.02 -3.11
CA VAL A 228 2.19 13.81 -1.90
C VAL A 228 1.30 13.15 -0.85
N ILE A 229 1.68 11.96 -0.39
CA ILE A 229 1.02 11.31 0.75
C ILE A 229 1.42 12.11 1.99
N ILE A 230 0.67 13.18 2.29
CA ILE A 230 0.85 13.92 3.54
C ILE A 230 -0.01 13.23 4.61
N ILE A 231 0.63 12.39 5.43
CA ILE A 231 0.00 11.80 6.62
C ILE A 231 -0.09 12.89 7.69
N ASN A 232 -1.13 13.73 7.63
CA ASN A 232 -1.35 14.79 8.62
C ASN A 232 -2.17 14.32 9.84
N ASP A 233 -2.67 13.07 9.84
CA ASP A 233 -3.55 12.51 10.89
C ASP A 233 -2.77 11.86 12.06
N VAL A 234 -1.50 12.23 12.28
CA VAL A 234 -0.66 11.55 13.28
C VAL A 234 -0.93 12.04 14.71
N ASP A 235 -1.59 13.18 14.88
CA ASP A 235 -1.75 13.84 16.18
C ASP A 235 -2.45 12.98 17.24
N GLU A 236 -3.38 12.11 16.85
CA GLU A 236 -4.14 11.24 17.77
C GLU A 236 -3.73 9.75 17.74
N LEU A 237 -2.79 9.34 16.88
CA LEU A 237 -2.34 7.94 16.80
C LEU A 237 -1.44 7.60 18.00
N CYS A 238 -1.87 6.62 18.80
CA CYS A 238 -1.08 6.03 19.88
C CYS A 238 -1.44 4.54 19.99
N PHE A 239 -0.43 3.68 19.80
CA PHE A 239 -0.56 2.24 19.82
C PHE A 239 -0.32 1.75 21.25
N LYS A 240 -1.40 1.49 21.97
CA LYS A 240 -1.34 1.01 23.36
C LYS A 240 -1.06 -0.49 23.40
N ASP A 241 -0.40 -0.93 24.46
CA ASP A 241 -0.24 -2.36 24.72
C ASP A 241 -1.62 -3.03 24.81
N GLY A 242 -1.76 -4.11 24.05
CA GLY A 242 -2.94 -4.97 24.05
C GLY A 242 -2.89 -6.02 25.16
N ASP A 243 -3.77 -7.01 25.04
CA ASP A 243 -3.75 -8.19 25.91
C ASP A 243 -2.51 -9.08 25.60
N PRO A 244 -1.58 -9.28 26.55
CA PRO A 244 -0.37 -10.08 26.33
C PRO A 244 -0.63 -11.56 26.03
N GLU A 245 -1.85 -12.06 26.24
CA GLU A 245 -2.21 -13.44 25.92
C GLU A 245 -2.25 -13.71 24.40
N ASN A 246 -2.56 -12.70 23.59
CA ASN A 246 -2.72 -12.82 22.13
C ASN A 246 -1.60 -12.09 21.37
N ASP A 247 -0.45 -11.93 22.01
CA ASP A 247 0.71 -11.30 21.40
C ASP A 247 1.60 -12.37 20.74
N LEU A 248 2.11 -12.05 19.56
CA LEU A 248 3.17 -12.81 18.90
C LEU A 248 4.42 -12.80 19.78
N LYS A 249 4.86 -13.98 20.19
CA LYS A 249 6.07 -14.20 20.98
C LYS A 249 7.02 -15.11 20.24
N ILE A 250 8.29 -14.71 20.21
CA ILE A 250 9.39 -15.54 19.70
C ILE A 250 10.37 -15.75 20.84
N GLY A 251 10.46 -17.00 21.30
CA GLY A 251 11.11 -17.33 22.57
C GLY A 251 10.48 -16.53 23.71
N ASP A 252 11.32 -15.84 24.49
CA ASP A 252 10.89 -14.96 25.58
C ASP A 252 10.54 -13.53 25.12
N THR A 253 10.69 -13.22 23.83
CA THR A 253 10.52 -11.86 23.30
C THR A 253 9.11 -11.65 22.77
N ASN A 254 8.43 -10.63 23.28
CA ASN A 254 7.12 -10.20 22.77
C ASN A 254 7.28 -9.28 21.56
N VAL A 255 7.14 -9.87 20.36
CA VAL A 255 7.28 -9.17 19.08
C VAL A 255 6.17 -8.14 18.91
N SER A 256 4.94 -8.44 19.35
CA SER A 256 3.82 -7.50 19.26
C SER A 256 4.03 -6.22 20.07
N GLN A 257 4.59 -6.32 21.27
CA GLN A 257 4.95 -5.15 22.07
C GLN A 257 6.06 -4.32 21.40
N LEU A 258 7.08 -4.98 20.84
CA LEU A 258 8.13 -4.28 20.10
C LEU A 258 7.59 -3.60 18.84
N PHE A 259 6.63 -4.22 18.14
CA PHE A 259 5.99 -3.61 16.99
C PHE A 259 5.14 -2.41 17.37
N ARG A 260 4.34 -2.47 18.43
CA ARG A 260 3.61 -1.30 18.94
C ARG A 260 4.55 -0.17 19.36
N LYS A 261 5.67 -0.50 20.00
CA LYS A 261 6.73 0.47 20.31
C LYS A 261 7.29 1.10 19.03
N TYR A 262 7.56 0.30 18.01
CA TYR A 262 8.02 0.78 16.70
C TYR A 262 7.00 1.70 16.04
N GLN A 263 5.72 1.34 16.02
CA GLN A 263 4.64 2.19 15.50
C GLN A 263 4.56 3.53 16.24
N ASN A 264 4.73 3.55 17.57
CA ASN A 264 4.76 4.80 18.34
C ASN A 264 5.99 5.66 18.04
N GLU A 265 7.16 5.06 17.77
CA GLU A 265 8.31 5.82 17.28
C GLU A 265 8.07 6.35 15.85
N SER A 266 7.43 5.58 14.96
CA SER A 266 7.01 6.06 13.63
C SER A 266 6.07 7.28 13.73
N VAL A 267 5.10 7.24 14.64
CA VAL A 267 4.20 8.38 14.94
C VAL A 267 5.00 9.59 15.41
N LYS A 268 5.97 9.38 16.29
CA LYS A 268 6.81 10.46 16.81
C LYS A 268 7.68 11.07 15.72
N ILE A 269 8.33 10.27 14.87
CA ILE A 269 9.12 10.74 13.72
C ILE A 269 8.24 11.59 12.81
N ALA A 270 7.04 11.10 12.49
CA ALA A 270 6.10 11.84 11.65
C ALA A 270 5.70 13.21 12.25
N LYS A 271 5.58 13.30 13.58
CA LYS A 271 5.27 14.55 14.30
C LYS A 271 6.44 15.53 14.36
N THR A 272 7.66 15.03 14.52
CA THR A 272 8.84 15.88 14.75
C THR A 272 9.56 16.28 13.48
N GLU A 273 9.72 15.32 12.56
CA GLU A 273 10.57 15.46 11.36
C GLU A 273 9.77 15.29 10.06
N GLY A 274 8.58 14.69 10.15
CA GLY A 274 7.83 14.21 8.99
C GLY A 274 8.28 12.81 8.55
N LEU A 275 7.48 12.15 7.71
CA LEU A 275 7.85 10.89 7.07
C LEU A 275 8.08 11.13 5.58
N PHE A 276 9.27 10.78 5.10
CA PHE A 276 9.63 10.83 3.69
C PHE A 276 9.47 9.45 3.07
N VAL A 277 8.73 9.34 1.96
CA VAL A 277 8.41 8.07 1.32
C VAL A 277 9.67 7.27 0.96
N GLU A 278 10.72 7.95 0.50
CA GLU A 278 11.98 7.36 0.06
C GLU A 278 12.80 6.76 1.21
N SER A 279 12.63 7.27 2.42
CA SER A 279 13.48 6.92 3.58
C SER A 279 12.72 6.23 4.71
N ASN A 280 11.39 6.33 4.73
CA ASN A 280 10.54 5.89 5.84
C ASN A 280 9.46 4.89 5.41
N VAL A 281 9.73 4.09 4.37
CA VAL A 281 8.75 3.12 3.83
C VAL A 281 8.24 2.14 4.91
N HIS A 282 9.15 1.67 5.78
CA HIS A 282 8.82 0.75 6.88
C HIS A 282 7.98 1.44 7.94
N GLU A 283 8.33 2.66 8.32
CA GLU A 283 7.59 3.46 9.29
C GLU A 283 6.19 3.78 8.77
N ILE A 284 6.06 4.17 7.50
CA ILE A 284 4.77 4.46 6.85
C ILE A 284 3.88 3.21 6.84
N LEU A 285 4.40 2.05 6.42
CA LEU A 285 3.66 0.79 6.44
C LEU A 285 3.25 0.39 7.87
N SER A 286 4.11 0.64 8.86
CA SER A 286 3.79 0.34 10.27
C SER A 286 2.58 1.11 10.77
N LEU A 287 2.34 2.33 10.29
CA LEU A 287 1.16 3.13 10.64
C LEU A 287 -0.13 2.55 10.06
N SER A 288 -0.03 1.68 9.05
CA SER A 288 -1.13 0.86 8.51
C SER A 288 -1.21 -0.54 9.15
N SER A 289 -0.52 -0.74 10.28
CA SER A 289 -0.36 -2.02 10.98
C SER A 289 0.34 -3.10 10.18
N ILE A 290 1.13 -2.72 9.17
CA ILE A 290 1.91 -3.64 8.33
C ILE A 290 3.35 -3.68 8.83
N PHE A 291 3.80 -4.86 9.24
CA PHE A 291 5.16 -5.13 9.65
C PHE A 291 5.95 -5.71 8.48
N LEU A 292 6.69 -4.86 7.76
CA LEU A 292 7.47 -5.26 6.59
C LEU A 292 8.81 -5.88 7.00
N LEU A 293 9.02 -7.15 6.66
CA LEU A 293 10.25 -7.89 6.83
C LEU A 293 10.92 -8.11 5.47
N ALA A 294 11.88 -7.23 5.16
CA ALA A 294 12.74 -7.34 3.99
C ALA A 294 14.20 -7.53 4.45
N PRO A 295 14.72 -8.78 4.48
CA PRO A 295 16.06 -9.08 4.97
C PRO A 295 17.14 -8.20 4.34
N GLY A 296 18.03 -7.66 5.16
CA GLY A 296 19.11 -6.78 4.71
C GLY A 296 18.69 -5.34 4.38
N SER A 297 17.40 -5.02 4.46
CA SER A 297 16.84 -3.73 4.03
C SER A 297 15.93 -3.10 5.09
N HIS A 298 16.14 -3.38 6.38
CA HIS A 298 15.37 -2.82 7.49
C HIS A 298 15.74 -1.36 7.77
N SER A 299 14.79 -0.56 8.28
CA SER A 299 15.10 0.81 8.71
C SER A 299 15.98 0.83 9.97
N ASN A 300 16.74 1.91 10.15
CA ASN A 300 17.56 2.09 11.35
C ASN A 300 16.70 2.07 12.62
N THR A 301 15.50 2.66 12.59
CA THR A 301 14.54 2.67 13.70
C THR A 301 14.12 1.24 14.05
N MET A 302 13.81 0.42 13.05
CA MET A 302 13.45 -0.98 13.23
C MET A 302 14.61 -1.78 13.83
N ILE A 303 15.83 -1.60 13.32
CA ILE A 303 17.04 -2.26 13.86
C ILE A 303 17.29 -1.83 15.32
N ASN A 304 17.11 -0.55 15.65
CA ASN A 304 17.33 -0.05 17.01
C ASN A 304 16.32 -0.62 18.03
N ILE A 305 15.10 -0.96 17.59
CA ILE A 305 14.05 -1.47 18.48
C ILE A 305 14.07 -2.99 18.60
N PHE A 306 14.21 -3.70 17.48
CA PHE A 306 14.15 -5.17 17.47
C PHE A 306 15.54 -5.81 17.54
N GLY A 307 16.55 -5.17 16.99
CA GLY A 307 17.85 -5.78 16.73
C GLY A 307 17.83 -6.70 15.50
N SER A 308 18.91 -6.69 14.72
CA SER A 308 19.03 -7.54 13.53
C SER A 308 18.89 -9.05 13.81
N PRO A 309 19.41 -9.62 14.92
CA PRO A 309 19.24 -11.05 15.20
C PRO A 309 17.77 -11.47 15.32
N LEU A 310 16.98 -10.69 16.06
CA LEU A 310 15.55 -10.97 16.25
C LEU A 310 14.77 -10.79 14.93
N LEU A 311 15.07 -9.75 14.14
CA LEU A 311 14.43 -9.56 12.83
C LEU A 311 14.67 -10.75 11.89
N ASN A 312 15.89 -11.30 11.89
CA ASN A 312 16.21 -12.50 11.12
C ASN A 312 15.47 -13.74 11.66
N GLU A 313 15.35 -13.87 12.98
CA GLU A 313 14.61 -14.98 13.60
C GLU A 313 13.11 -14.91 13.28
N ILE A 314 12.51 -13.72 13.40
CA ILE A 314 11.11 -13.49 12.99
C ILE A 314 10.93 -13.86 11.51
N HIS A 315 11.82 -13.39 10.64
CA HIS A 315 11.76 -13.72 9.22
C HIS A 315 11.87 -15.23 8.99
N GLN A 316 12.79 -15.94 9.65
CA GLN A 316 12.96 -17.39 9.48
C GLN A 316 11.75 -18.22 9.93
N GLN A 317 11.01 -17.75 10.94
CA GLN A 317 9.82 -18.45 11.43
C GLN A 317 8.58 -18.21 10.57
N ILE A 318 8.48 -17.03 9.95
CA ILE A 318 7.28 -16.61 9.20
C ILE A 318 7.44 -16.79 7.69
N ALA A 319 8.64 -16.60 7.15
CA ALA A 319 8.89 -16.78 5.74
C ALA A 319 8.58 -18.23 5.34
N PRO A 320 7.90 -18.43 4.19
CA PRO A 320 7.64 -19.78 3.72
C PRO A 320 8.98 -20.47 3.43
N ALA A 321 9.13 -21.70 3.95
CA ALA A 321 10.26 -22.53 3.58
C ALA A 321 10.20 -22.81 2.07
N GLN A 322 11.32 -22.64 1.37
CA GLN A 322 11.47 -23.14 -0.01
C GLN A 322 11.36 -24.66 0.05
N GLN A 323 10.35 -25.20 -0.62
CA GLN A 323 10.02 -26.63 -0.54
C GLN A 323 9.96 -27.30 -1.90
N ILE A 324 9.95 -26.51 -2.99
CA ILE A 324 9.77 -27.04 -4.33
C ILE A 324 11.04 -26.89 -5.12
N GLU A 325 11.59 -28.05 -5.47
CA GLU A 325 12.70 -28.13 -6.40
C GLU A 325 12.16 -28.34 -7.81
N LEU A 326 12.80 -27.67 -8.76
CA LEU A 326 12.55 -27.92 -10.17
C LEU A 326 13.01 -29.34 -10.47
N SER A 327 12.15 -30.11 -11.15
CA SER A 327 12.51 -31.44 -11.64
C SER A 327 13.82 -31.38 -12.43
N SER A 328 14.84 -32.16 -12.01
CA SER A 328 16.14 -32.18 -12.69
C SER A 328 16.04 -32.59 -14.17
N GLU A 329 15.04 -33.43 -14.48
CA GLU A 329 14.72 -33.80 -15.86
C GLU A 329 14.14 -32.60 -16.63
N CYS A 330 13.17 -31.89 -16.05
CA CYS A 330 12.59 -30.67 -16.64
C CYS A 330 13.65 -29.60 -16.85
N GLU A 331 14.49 -29.34 -15.85
CA GLU A 331 15.61 -28.39 -15.92
C GLU A 331 16.53 -28.72 -17.10
N THR A 332 16.94 -29.98 -17.22
CA THR A 332 17.82 -30.44 -18.30
C THR A 332 17.17 -30.22 -19.67
N LYS A 333 15.89 -30.54 -19.80
CA LYS A 333 15.10 -30.32 -21.03
C LYS A 333 14.97 -28.82 -21.35
N PHE A 334 14.66 -27.96 -20.37
CA PHE A 334 14.60 -26.50 -20.55
C PHE A 334 15.94 -25.95 -21.05
N ARG A 335 17.03 -26.26 -20.35
CA ARG A 335 18.37 -25.79 -20.73
C ARG A 335 18.79 -26.28 -22.11
N LYS A 336 18.45 -27.53 -22.46
CA LYS A 336 18.71 -28.10 -23.79
C LYS A 336 17.94 -27.33 -24.88
N ALA A 337 16.65 -27.08 -24.67
CA ALA A 337 15.82 -26.34 -25.62
C ALA A 337 16.32 -24.90 -25.80
N ILE A 338 16.66 -24.20 -24.72
CA ILE A 338 17.18 -22.82 -24.78
C ILE A 338 18.53 -22.78 -25.51
N LYS A 339 19.44 -23.73 -25.23
CA LYS A 339 20.73 -23.84 -25.95
C LYS A 339 20.52 -24.12 -27.44
N GLN A 340 19.55 -24.97 -27.79
CA GLN A 340 19.20 -25.26 -29.18
C GLN A 340 18.60 -24.02 -29.87
N ALA A 341 17.75 -23.26 -29.18
CA ALA A 341 17.15 -22.04 -29.72
C ALA A 341 18.18 -20.93 -29.98
N THR A 342 19.19 -20.84 -29.11
CA THR A 342 20.24 -19.79 -29.18
C THR A 342 21.39 -20.13 -30.13
N LYS A 343 21.76 -21.42 -30.27
CA LYS A 343 22.94 -21.83 -31.06
C LYS A 343 22.59 -22.46 -32.41
N GLU A 344 21.40 -23.03 -32.55
CA GLU A 344 21.02 -23.79 -33.74
C GLU A 344 19.76 -23.21 -34.39
N SER A 345 18.59 -23.63 -33.91
CA SER A 345 17.30 -23.31 -34.53
C SER A 345 16.22 -23.17 -33.48
N ARG A 346 15.69 -21.95 -33.37
CA ARG A 346 14.54 -21.61 -32.53
C ARG A 346 13.33 -22.49 -32.83
N GLN A 347 13.00 -22.70 -34.11
CA GLN A 347 11.86 -23.53 -34.50
C GLN A 347 12.01 -25.00 -34.08
N LYS A 348 13.23 -25.56 -34.13
CA LYS A 348 13.48 -26.93 -33.66
C LYS A 348 13.29 -27.04 -32.15
N ALA A 349 13.79 -26.06 -31.39
CA ALA A 349 13.61 -26.01 -29.94
C ALA A 349 12.14 -25.89 -29.52
N ILE A 350 11.36 -25.05 -30.21
CA ILE A 350 9.90 -24.92 -30.00
C ILE A 350 9.20 -26.26 -30.25
N LYS A 351 9.49 -26.93 -31.38
CA LYS A 351 8.92 -28.26 -31.69
C LYS A 351 9.27 -29.31 -30.64
N LEU A 352 10.49 -29.26 -30.11
CA LEU A 352 10.93 -30.16 -29.04
C LEU A 352 10.08 -29.93 -27.78
N LEU A 353 9.97 -28.69 -27.29
CA LEU A 353 9.18 -28.39 -26.09
C LEU A 353 7.69 -28.70 -26.24
N LEU A 354 7.11 -28.44 -27.42
CA LEU A 354 5.72 -28.82 -27.71
C LEU A 354 5.50 -30.33 -27.61
N THR A 355 6.48 -31.12 -28.04
CA THR A 355 6.42 -32.59 -27.95
C THR A 355 6.50 -33.04 -26.50
N GLU A 356 7.39 -32.44 -25.68
CA GLU A 356 7.48 -32.74 -24.25
C GLU A 356 6.17 -32.38 -23.51
N LEU A 357 5.64 -31.17 -23.72
CA LEU A 357 4.37 -30.72 -23.12
C LEU A 357 3.17 -31.60 -23.50
N SER A 358 3.19 -32.21 -24.70
CA SER A 358 2.11 -33.11 -25.13
C SER A 358 2.17 -34.49 -24.48
N ASN A 359 3.34 -34.89 -23.98
CA ASN A 359 3.60 -36.24 -23.49
C ASN A 359 3.72 -36.33 -21.96
N ASP A 360 3.98 -35.22 -21.29
CA ASP A 360 4.35 -35.17 -19.88
C ASP A 360 3.66 -34.00 -19.16
N GLU A 361 2.60 -34.30 -18.41
CA GLU A 361 1.89 -33.30 -17.60
C GLU A 361 2.81 -32.67 -16.54
N THR A 362 3.78 -33.43 -16.01
CA THR A 362 4.73 -32.91 -15.02
C THR A 362 5.62 -31.82 -15.59
N PHE A 363 5.85 -31.85 -16.91
CA PHE A 363 6.61 -30.83 -17.61
C PHE A 363 5.90 -29.47 -17.61
N ASP A 364 4.57 -29.47 -17.78
CA ASP A 364 3.77 -28.25 -17.68
C ASP A 364 3.62 -27.79 -16.23
N GLU A 365 3.46 -28.73 -15.28
CA GLU A 365 3.52 -28.41 -13.86
C GLU A 365 4.84 -27.74 -13.49
N ASN A 366 5.97 -28.07 -14.13
CA ASN A 366 7.25 -27.40 -13.92
C ASN A 366 7.45 -26.10 -14.73
N LEU A 367 6.36 -25.46 -15.18
CA LEU A 367 6.35 -24.21 -15.96
C LEU A 367 6.96 -24.35 -17.37
N GLY A 368 6.85 -25.53 -17.97
CA GLY A 368 7.31 -25.78 -19.34
C GLY A 368 6.62 -24.89 -20.39
N SER A 369 5.33 -24.56 -20.20
CA SER A 369 4.61 -23.62 -21.04
C SER A 369 5.18 -22.20 -20.99
N VAL A 370 5.68 -21.75 -19.83
CA VAL A 370 6.36 -20.45 -19.69
C VAL A 370 7.65 -20.44 -20.51
N ILE A 371 8.46 -21.50 -20.42
CA ILE A 371 9.70 -21.60 -21.20
C ILE A 371 9.41 -21.62 -22.71
N LEU A 372 8.40 -22.39 -23.15
CA LEU A 372 7.95 -22.41 -24.53
C LEU A 372 7.58 -21.01 -25.03
N LYS A 373 6.75 -20.28 -24.27
CA LYS A 373 6.32 -18.92 -24.63
C LYS A 373 7.49 -17.94 -24.67
N GLY A 374 8.45 -18.05 -23.76
CA GLY A 374 9.70 -17.30 -23.82
C GLY A 374 10.47 -17.54 -25.12
N LEU A 375 10.54 -18.79 -25.61
CA LEU A 375 11.18 -19.10 -26.90
C LEU A 375 10.44 -18.51 -28.10
N GLU A 376 9.11 -18.46 -28.05
CA GLU A 376 8.26 -17.92 -29.11
C GLU A 376 8.36 -16.39 -29.20
N MET A 377 8.33 -15.71 -28.04
CA MET A 377 8.11 -14.26 -27.97
C MET A 377 9.41 -13.45 -27.85
N LEU A 378 10.43 -13.95 -27.15
CA LEU A 378 11.60 -13.14 -26.84
C LEU A 378 12.55 -12.94 -28.03
N PRO A 379 13.16 -11.76 -28.16
CA PRO A 379 14.22 -11.54 -29.14
C PRO A 379 15.46 -12.37 -28.79
N SER A 380 16.29 -12.65 -29.80
CA SER A 380 17.55 -13.39 -29.57
C SER A 380 18.52 -12.63 -28.66
N ASP A 381 18.53 -11.30 -28.79
CA ASP A 381 19.35 -10.36 -28.04
C ASP A 381 18.45 -9.30 -27.41
N ARG A 382 18.89 -8.77 -26.25
CA ARG A 382 18.16 -7.71 -25.56
C ARG A 382 18.09 -6.47 -26.45
N LEU A 383 16.88 -5.92 -26.60
CA LEU A 383 16.67 -4.67 -27.32
C LEU A 383 17.30 -3.51 -26.54
N ARG A 384 17.88 -2.56 -27.28
CA ARG A 384 18.54 -1.38 -26.68
C ARG A 384 17.56 -0.37 -26.12
N ASN A 385 16.38 -0.28 -26.71
CA ASN A 385 15.34 0.64 -26.28
C ASN A 385 14.70 0.10 -25.01
N GLU A 386 14.55 0.96 -24.01
CA GLU A 386 13.83 0.60 -22.79
C GLU A 386 12.33 0.48 -23.08
N PRO A 387 11.68 -0.62 -22.68
CA PRO A 387 10.23 -0.76 -22.85
C PRO A 387 9.49 0.25 -21.98
N SER A 388 8.37 0.78 -22.49
CA SER A 388 7.35 1.42 -21.65
C SER A 388 6.72 0.40 -20.69
N GLU A 389 5.97 0.86 -19.69
CA GLU A 389 5.33 -0.02 -18.71
C GLU A 389 4.41 -1.04 -19.36
N ILE A 390 3.52 -0.59 -20.26
CA ILE A 390 2.64 -1.48 -21.02
C ILE A 390 3.42 -2.47 -21.88
N THR A 391 4.56 -2.07 -22.46
CA THR A 391 5.42 -2.95 -23.26
C THR A 391 6.11 -3.98 -22.37
N LEU A 392 6.56 -3.59 -21.18
CA LEU A 392 7.12 -4.48 -20.18
C LEU A 392 6.08 -5.55 -19.77
N ILE A 393 4.87 -5.10 -19.47
CA ILE A 393 3.75 -5.97 -19.11
C ILE A 393 3.45 -6.96 -20.24
N THR A 394 3.09 -6.46 -21.42
CA THR A 394 2.57 -7.27 -22.52
C THR A 394 3.59 -8.20 -23.16
N ASN A 395 4.85 -7.79 -23.27
CA ASN A 395 5.86 -8.58 -23.97
C ASN A 395 6.68 -9.47 -23.04
N TYR A 396 6.79 -9.15 -21.75
CA TYR A 396 7.71 -9.83 -20.84
C TYR A 396 7.06 -10.41 -19.59
N LEU A 397 6.08 -9.73 -18.97
CA LEU A 397 5.45 -10.20 -17.74
C LEU A 397 4.23 -11.09 -17.97
N ASP A 398 3.35 -10.73 -18.92
CA ASP A 398 2.03 -11.35 -19.07
C ASP A 398 2.10 -12.86 -19.29
N TYR A 399 3.01 -13.34 -20.15
CA TYR A 399 3.13 -14.79 -20.41
C TYR A 399 3.68 -15.56 -19.20
N ILE A 400 4.54 -14.95 -18.39
CA ILE A 400 5.07 -15.56 -17.16
C ILE A 400 3.95 -15.64 -16.13
N MET A 401 3.27 -14.53 -15.87
CA MET A 401 2.22 -14.46 -14.86
C MET A 401 1.03 -15.35 -15.23
N LYS A 402 0.60 -15.35 -16.50
CA LYS A 402 -0.47 -16.25 -16.95
C LYS A 402 -0.04 -17.71 -16.93
N GLY A 403 1.16 -18.03 -17.42
CA GLY A 403 1.64 -19.41 -17.41
C GLY A 403 1.82 -19.97 -16.00
N ALA A 404 2.07 -19.13 -15.00
CA ALA A 404 2.20 -19.56 -13.62
C ALA A 404 0.86 -19.58 -12.84
N PHE A 405 -0.06 -18.65 -13.08
CA PHE A 405 -1.19 -18.39 -12.17
C PHE A 405 -2.57 -18.33 -12.83
N HIS A 406 -2.72 -18.55 -14.14
CA HIS A 406 -4.02 -18.47 -14.81
C HIS A 406 -4.68 -19.86 -14.95
N ASP A 407 -5.90 -19.99 -14.46
CA ASP A 407 -6.82 -21.10 -14.72
C ASP A 407 -8.18 -20.48 -15.06
N ALA A 408 -8.59 -20.58 -16.32
CA ALA A 408 -9.77 -19.89 -16.84
C ALA A 408 -11.07 -20.23 -16.09
N ASP A 409 -11.14 -21.41 -15.48
CA ASP A 409 -12.33 -21.91 -14.79
C ASP A 409 -12.31 -21.64 -13.28
N LYS A 410 -11.15 -21.25 -12.72
CA LYS A 410 -10.96 -21.11 -11.27
C LYS A 410 -10.43 -19.75 -10.85
N HIS A 411 -9.38 -19.26 -11.50
CA HIS A 411 -8.71 -18.02 -11.13
C HIS A 411 -8.05 -17.34 -12.34
N ILE A 412 -8.44 -16.11 -12.59
CA ILE A 412 -8.02 -15.37 -13.78
C ILE A 412 -6.98 -14.32 -13.43
N VAL A 413 -5.84 -14.39 -14.13
CA VAL A 413 -4.84 -13.32 -14.18
C VAL A 413 -5.36 -12.15 -15.03
N GLN A 414 -5.30 -10.93 -14.50
CA GLN A 414 -5.77 -9.71 -15.16
C GLN A 414 -4.81 -8.53 -14.91
N TRP A 415 -4.77 -7.60 -15.87
CA TRP A 415 -4.14 -6.29 -15.75
C TRP A 415 -5.26 -5.24 -15.79
N PRO A 416 -5.93 -4.96 -14.66
CA PRO A 416 -7.18 -4.22 -14.65
C PRO A 416 -6.96 -2.71 -14.83
N ASN A 417 -7.91 -2.06 -15.48
CA ASN A 417 -8.07 -0.60 -15.48
C ASN A 417 -9.18 -0.13 -14.51
N THR A 418 -9.46 -0.96 -13.51
CA THR A 418 -10.49 -0.71 -12.50
C THR A 418 -9.97 -1.01 -11.11
N ALA A 419 -10.59 -0.38 -10.12
CA ALA A 419 -10.20 -0.55 -8.73
C ALA A 419 -10.66 -1.89 -8.14
N LEU A 420 -9.88 -2.39 -7.17
CA LEU A 420 -10.25 -3.55 -6.36
C LEU A 420 -11.61 -3.36 -5.69
N ASN A 421 -12.41 -4.42 -5.67
CA ASN A 421 -13.69 -4.43 -4.96
C ASN A 421 -13.47 -4.31 -3.45
N GLU A 422 -12.44 -4.99 -2.96
CA GLU A 422 -11.97 -5.04 -1.58
C GLU A 422 -11.59 -3.63 -1.07
N SER A 423 -11.01 -2.80 -1.94
CA SER A 423 -10.60 -1.44 -1.60
C SER A 423 -11.71 -0.39 -1.74
N LYS A 424 -12.92 -0.76 -2.19
CA LYS A 424 -14.03 0.20 -2.39
C LYS A 424 -14.50 0.83 -1.08
N ALA A 425 -14.34 0.15 0.06
CA ALA A 425 -14.72 0.68 1.37
C ALA A 425 -13.86 1.89 1.80
N ARG A 426 -12.65 2.05 1.24
CA ARG A 426 -11.72 3.15 1.57
C ARG A 426 -11.86 4.38 0.68
N LYS A 427 -12.94 4.51 -0.10
CA LYS A 427 -13.18 5.70 -0.94
C LYS A 427 -13.50 6.92 -0.07
N PHE A 428 -12.62 7.93 -0.06
CA PHE A 428 -12.88 9.19 0.64
C PHE A 428 -12.63 10.44 -0.23
N ARG A 429 -12.97 10.36 -1.54
CA ARG A 429 -12.74 11.32 -2.66
C ARG A 429 -11.51 10.98 -3.52
N GLY A 430 -11.64 11.19 -4.83
CA GLY A 430 -10.68 10.78 -5.87
C GLY A 430 -11.03 9.46 -6.56
N ARG A 431 -10.37 9.14 -7.67
CA ARG A 431 -10.44 7.80 -8.27
C ARG A 431 -9.81 6.81 -7.29
N THR A 432 -10.47 5.71 -7.01
CA THR A 432 -9.86 4.61 -6.24
C THR A 432 -8.58 4.18 -6.96
N LYS A 433 -7.46 4.16 -6.24
CA LYS A 433 -6.19 3.64 -6.78
C LYS A 433 -6.38 2.19 -7.23
N GLN A 434 -5.73 1.83 -8.33
CA GLN A 434 -5.91 0.57 -9.04
C GLN A 434 -4.57 -0.14 -9.08
N PRO A 435 -4.48 -1.42 -8.69
CA PRO A 435 -3.27 -2.19 -8.91
C PRO A 435 -3.08 -2.44 -10.40
N ASP A 436 -1.84 -2.58 -10.84
CA ASP A 436 -1.54 -2.90 -12.24
C ASP A 436 -1.89 -4.35 -12.56
N PHE A 437 -1.80 -5.24 -11.57
CA PHE A 437 -2.01 -6.67 -11.71
C PHE A 437 -2.92 -7.24 -10.62
N VAL A 438 -3.79 -8.18 -11.00
CA VAL A 438 -4.55 -9.01 -10.04
C VAL A 438 -4.69 -10.46 -10.51
N VAL A 439 -4.83 -11.38 -9.56
CA VAL A 439 -5.42 -12.71 -9.79
C VAL A 439 -6.73 -12.81 -9.01
N SER A 440 -7.82 -12.94 -9.77
CA SER A 440 -9.17 -12.98 -9.24
C SER A 440 -9.73 -14.40 -9.23
N ILE A 441 -10.34 -14.80 -8.13
CA ILE A 441 -11.10 -16.04 -8.00
C ILE A 441 -12.41 -15.93 -8.79
N VAL A 442 -12.70 -16.95 -9.59
CA VAL A 442 -13.96 -17.10 -10.32
C VAL A 442 -14.89 -18.04 -9.55
N HIS A 443 -16.09 -17.55 -9.23
CA HIS A 443 -17.16 -18.36 -8.65
C HIS A 443 -18.50 -17.92 -9.24
N GLN A 444 -19.33 -18.87 -9.68
CA GLN A 444 -20.61 -18.61 -10.34
C GLN A 444 -20.51 -17.61 -11.50
N PHE A 445 -19.50 -17.78 -12.36
CA PHE A 445 -19.24 -16.95 -13.54
C PHE A 445 -18.95 -15.46 -13.23
N GLN A 446 -18.52 -15.17 -11.99
CA GLN A 446 -18.14 -13.82 -11.56
C GLN A 446 -16.80 -13.85 -10.84
N THR A 447 -16.04 -12.76 -10.94
CA THR A 447 -14.88 -12.52 -10.08
C THR A 447 -15.35 -12.08 -8.71
N VAL A 448 -14.97 -12.83 -7.67
CA VAL A 448 -15.53 -12.66 -6.32
C VAL A 448 -14.52 -12.21 -5.27
N ALA A 449 -13.22 -12.44 -5.51
CA ALA A 449 -12.14 -12.09 -4.59
C ALA A 449 -10.81 -11.99 -5.33
N ASN A 450 -9.92 -11.12 -4.87
CA ASN A 450 -8.53 -11.01 -5.32
C ASN A 450 -7.57 -11.54 -4.26
N ILE A 451 -6.61 -12.38 -4.66
CA ILE A 451 -5.66 -13.04 -3.75
C ILE A 451 -4.19 -12.85 -4.12
N PHE A 452 -3.93 -12.23 -5.28
CA PHE A 452 -2.61 -11.87 -5.74
C PHE A 452 -2.69 -10.51 -6.41
N ILE A 453 -1.85 -9.56 -5.99
CA ILE A 453 -1.81 -8.17 -6.46
C ILE A 453 -0.40 -7.84 -6.94
N GLY A 454 -0.26 -6.94 -7.91
CA GLY A 454 1.07 -6.47 -8.33
C GLY A 454 1.11 -5.04 -8.80
N GLU A 455 2.30 -4.46 -8.69
CA GLU A 455 2.66 -3.12 -9.17
C GLU A 455 3.85 -3.21 -10.12
N VAL A 456 3.84 -2.41 -11.18
CA VAL A 456 4.87 -2.40 -12.22
C VAL A 456 5.42 -1.00 -12.41
N SER A 457 6.75 -0.93 -12.51
CA SER A 457 7.47 0.28 -12.89
C SER A 457 8.38 -0.03 -14.07
N PRO A 458 8.33 0.76 -15.15
CA PRO A 458 9.16 0.52 -16.32
C PRO A 458 10.65 0.75 -16.00
N PRO A 459 11.58 0.24 -16.84
CA PRO A 459 13.01 0.44 -16.64
C PRO A 459 13.44 1.91 -16.52
N SER A 460 12.75 2.82 -17.20
CA SER A 460 13.00 4.27 -17.11
C SER A 460 12.73 4.84 -15.71
N GLN A 461 11.91 4.16 -14.90
CA GLN A 461 11.59 4.55 -13.52
C GLN A 461 12.42 3.75 -12.48
N LYS A 462 13.37 2.92 -12.91
CA LYS A 462 14.17 2.08 -12.01
C LYS A 462 14.90 2.88 -10.94
N THR A 463 15.35 4.09 -11.26
CA THR A 463 16.06 4.99 -10.33
C THR A 463 15.14 5.93 -9.56
N ASN A 464 13.82 5.93 -9.85
CA ASN A 464 12.85 6.76 -9.15
C ASN A 464 12.46 6.12 -7.82
N VAL A 465 13.25 6.40 -6.78
CA VAL A 465 13.06 5.84 -5.43
C VAL A 465 11.69 6.22 -4.87
N TYR A 466 11.25 7.47 -5.07
CA TYR A 466 9.94 7.93 -4.59
C TYR A 466 8.79 7.10 -5.17
N LYS A 467 8.72 6.95 -6.50
CA LYS A 467 7.69 6.13 -7.16
C LYS A 467 7.73 4.69 -6.67
N ASN A 468 8.93 4.07 -6.64
CA ASN A 468 9.08 2.68 -6.22
C ASN A 468 8.66 2.46 -4.77
N CYS A 469 8.96 3.39 -3.85
CA CYS A 469 8.50 3.32 -2.47
C CYS A 469 6.98 3.54 -2.35
N CYS A 470 6.41 4.48 -3.12
CA CYS A 470 4.96 4.69 -3.21
C CYS A 470 4.23 3.42 -3.66
N ASP A 471 4.73 2.75 -4.70
CA ASP A 471 4.17 1.50 -5.23
C ASP A 471 4.27 0.38 -4.20
N LEU A 472 5.37 0.25 -3.46
CA LEU A 472 5.50 -0.75 -2.40
C LEU A 472 4.52 -0.52 -1.25
N ILE A 473 4.36 0.74 -0.81
CA ILE A 473 3.38 1.11 0.23
C ILE A 473 1.98 0.75 -0.24
N ARG A 474 1.64 1.13 -1.48
CA ARG A 474 0.35 0.85 -2.10
C ARG A 474 0.08 -0.65 -2.22
N LEU A 475 1.08 -1.43 -2.64
CA LEU A 475 1.01 -2.89 -2.70
C LEU A 475 0.66 -3.48 -1.33
N GLY A 476 1.40 -3.12 -0.28
CA GLY A 476 1.14 -3.63 1.08
C GLY A 476 -0.28 -3.30 1.56
N VAL A 477 -0.75 -2.09 1.28
CA VAL A 477 -2.10 -1.63 1.62
C VAL A 477 -3.20 -2.37 0.84
N PHE A 478 -2.97 -2.73 -0.43
CA PHE A 478 -3.88 -3.60 -1.20
C PHE A 478 -3.88 -5.04 -0.69
N MET A 479 -2.71 -5.59 -0.40
CA MET A 479 -2.61 -6.95 0.13
C MET A 479 -3.34 -7.08 1.48
N LYS A 480 -3.22 -6.05 2.34
CA LYS A 480 -3.97 -5.95 3.59
C LYS A 480 -5.49 -5.99 3.36
N ASP A 481 -6.02 -5.26 2.38
CA ASP A 481 -7.46 -5.27 2.06
C ASP A 481 -7.96 -6.64 1.64
N CYS A 482 -7.21 -7.31 0.77
CA CYS A 482 -7.55 -8.66 0.33
C CYS A 482 -7.52 -9.65 1.50
N THR A 483 -6.60 -9.47 2.45
CA THR A 483 -6.52 -10.24 3.68
C THR A 483 -7.75 -10.00 4.55
N ASP A 484 -8.12 -8.73 4.77
CA ASP A 484 -9.31 -8.33 5.53
C ASP A 484 -10.58 -8.93 4.92
N PHE A 485 -10.73 -8.84 3.60
CA PHE A 485 -11.84 -9.44 2.88
C PHE A 485 -11.90 -10.96 3.08
N ALA A 486 -10.77 -11.67 2.96
CA ALA A 486 -10.72 -13.11 3.16
C ALA A 486 -11.14 -13.50 4.59
N ILE A 487 -10.67 -12.76 5.60
CA ILE A 487 -11.03 -12.97 7.01
C ILE A 487 -12.52 -12.73 7.25
N GLU A 488 -13.12 -11.74 6.59
CA GLU A 488 -14.57 -11.51 6.63
C GLU A 488 -15.35 -12.68 6.04
N LYS A 489 -14.77 -13.40 5.07
CA LYS A 489 -15.31 -14.66 4.54
C LYS A 489 -14.97 -15.89 5.39
N GLY A 490 -14.29 -15.71 6.52
CA GLY A 490 -13.88 -16.80 7.40
C GLY A 490 -12.74 -17.65 6.84
N ALA A 491 -11.95 -17.08 5.91
CA ALA A 491 -10.78 -17.72 5.34
C ALA A 491 -9.51 -17.04 5.87
N ASP A 492 -8.64 -17.83 6.47
CA ASP A 492 -7.31 -17.39 6.91
C ASP A 492 -6.31 -17.79 5.83
N ILE A 493 -5.78 -16.81 5.12
CA ILE A 493 -4.96 -17.03 3.92
C ILE A 493 -3.78 -16.08 3.85
N ASN A 494 -2.76 -16.52 3.13
CA ASN A 494 -1.65 -15.67 2.75
C ASN A 494 -1.97 -14.98 1.42
N VAL A 495 -2.00 -13.65 1.42
CA VAL A 495 -2.17 -12.87 0.18
C VAL A 495 -0.80 -12.58 -0.41
N ILE A 496 -0.68 -12.75 -1.73
CA ILE A 496 0.59 -12.58 -2.43
C ILE A 496 0.61 -11.20 -3.10
N GLY A 497 1.78 -10.58 -3.08
CA GLY A 497 2.06 -9.33 -3.77
C GLY A 497 3.30 -9.49 -4.65
N PHE A 498 3.40 -8.73 -5.72
CA PHE A 498 4.69 -8.51 -6.35
C PHE A 498 4.90 -7.05 -6.70
N GLN A 499 6.16 -6.63 -6.69
CA GLN A 499 6.58 -5.37 -7.27
C GLN A 499 7.58 -5.64 -8.38
N CYS A 500 7.29 -5.19 -9.59
CA CYS A 500 8.22 -5.26 -10.71
C CYS A 500 8.86 -3.89 -10.94
N VAL A 501 10.17 -3.79 -10.77
CA VAL A 501 10.94 -2.57 -11.09
C VAL A 501 11.91 -2.88 -12.22
N GLY A 502 11.61 -2.38 -13.41
CA GLY A 502 12.36 -2.69 -14.62
C GLY A 502 12.17 -4.16 -15.04
N HIS A 503 13.19 -5.00 -14.89
CA HIS A 503 13.11 -6.43 -15.24
C HIS A 503 13.31 -7.32 -14.00
N THR A 504 13.03 -6.80 -12.83
CA THR A 504 13.20 -7.51 -11.56
C THR A 504 11.85 -7.53 -10.86
N ILE A 505 11.39 -8.71 -10.45
CA ILE A 505 10.18 -8.91 -9.68
C ILE A 505 10.58 -9.30 -8.27
N ASP A 506 10.14 -8.53 -7.28
CA ASP A 506 10.19 -8.87 -5.87
C ASP A 506 8.82 -9.38 -5.43
N PHE A 507 8.78 -10.61 -4.92
CA PHE A 507 7.56 -11.22 -4.39
C PHE A 507 7.45 -11.00 -2.89
N TYR A 508 6.23 -10.71 -2.46
CA TYR A 508 5.88 -10.51 -1.07
C TYR A 508 4.68 -11.39 -0.70
N MET A 509 4.59 -11.72 0.58
CA MET A 509 3.45 -12.41 1.17
C MET A 509 3.02 -11.64 2.41
N ILE A 510 1.72 -11.43 2.59
CA ILE A 510 1.16 -10.89 3.85
C ILE A 510 0.32 -11.96 4.53
N ASP A 511 0.47 -12.05 5.84
CA ASP A 511 -0.30 -12.91 6.73
C ASP A 511 -0.73 -12.09 7.98
N LEU A 512 -1.87 -12.42 8.58
CA LEU A 512 -2.34 -11.80 9.82
C LEU A 512 -2.02 -12.72 11.02
N ILE A 513 -0.89 -12.45 11.68
CA ILE A 513 -0.41 -13.26 12.79
C ILE A 513 -0.62 -12.49 14.10
N GLU A 514 -1.46 -13.03 14.98
CA GLU A 514 -1.73 -12.47 16.33
C GLU A 514 -2.02 -10.95 16.29
N GLY A 515 -2.84 -10.53 15.32
CA GLY A 515 -3.27 -9.15 15.13
C GLY A 515 -2.29 -8.24 14.39
N ILE A 516 -1.19 -8.77 13.85
CA ILE A 516 -0.19 -8.03 13.08
C ILE A 516 -0.20 -8.50 11.63
N TYR A 517 -0.31 -7.58 10.68
CA TYR A 517 -0.12 -7.92 9.28
C TYR A 517 1.37 -7.99 8.99
N VAL A 518 1.93 -9.19 8.90
CA VAL A 518 3.34 -9.39 8.63
C VAL A 518 3.53 -9.54 7.13
N MET A 519 4.18 -8.56 6.50
CA MET A 519 4.51 -8.59 5.08
C MET A 519 5.95 -9.02 4.91
N VAL A 520 6.20 -10.16 4.29
CA VAL A 520 7.53 -10.76 4.15
C VAL A 520 7.96 -10.76 2.68
N HIS A 521 9.21 -10.38 2.40
CA HIS A 521 9.82 -10.60 1.10
C HIS A 521 10.15 -12.08 0.93
N VAL A 522 9.60 -12.72 -0.09
CA VAL A 522 9.68 -14.18 -0.28
C VAL A 522 10.78 -14.56 -1.26
N GLY A 523 11.01 -13.74 -2.28
CA GLY A 523 11.98 -14.05 -3.31
C GLY A 523 12.00 -13.04 -4.43
N GLN A 524 13.00 -13.15 -5.29
CA GLN A 524 13.22 -12.24 -6.40
C GLN A 524 13.51 -13.01 -7.68
N VAL A 525 12.90 -12.58 -8.78
CA VAL A 525 13.12 -13.16 -10.11
C VAL A 525 13.47 -12.08 -11.11
N SER A 526 14.45 -12.35 -11.96
CA SER A 526 14.83 -11.52 -13.11
C SER A 526 14.05 -11.96 -14.35
N VAL A 527 13.26 -11.05 -14.90
CA VAL A 527 12.45 -11.27 -16.09
C VAL A 527 13.35 -11.26 -17.32
N PRO A 528 13.39 -12.35 -18.11
CA PRO A 528 14.29 -12.43 -19.25
C PRO A 528 13.83 -11.48 -20.37
N ALA A 529 14.71 -10.58 -20.79
CA ALA A 529 14.46 -9.66 -21.91
C ALA A 529 14.91 -10.24 -23.26
N SER A 530 15.55 -11.42 -23.26
CA SER A 530 16.06 -12.09 -24.46
C SER A 530 16.26 -13.59 -24.24
N LEU A 531 16.41 -14.35 -25.33
CA LEU A 531 16.72 -15.79 -25.25
C LEU A 531 18.01 -16.11 -24.50
N LYS A 532 18.98 -15.20 -24.49
CA LYS A 532 20.25 -15.41 -23.75
C LYS A 532 20.04 -15.37 -22.24
N GLU A 533 19.07 -14.61 -21.77
CA GLU A 533 18.72 -14.44 -20.35
C GLU A 533 17.77 -15.54 -19.85
N MET A 534 17.18 -16.34 -20.75
CA MET A 534 16.33 -17.48 -20.36
C MET A 534 17.08 -18.54 -19.55
N LEU A 535 18.39 -18.74 -19.78
CA LEU A 535 19.16 -19.71 -19.00
C LEU A 535 19.26 -19.31 -17.52
N SER A 536 19.47 -18.01 -17.23
CA SER A 536 19.47 -17.49 -15.87
C SER A 536 18.08 -17.48 -15.24
N PHE A 537 17.03 -17.33 -16.07
CA PHE A 537 15.65 -17.45 -15.59
C PHE A 537 15.33 -18.87 -15.10
N VAL A 538 15.85 -19.91 -15.78
CA VAL A 538 15.71 -21.31 -15.31
C VAL A 538 16.30 -21.49 -13.92
N ASP A 539 17.42 -20.82 -13.60
CA ASP A 539 18.05 -20.89 -12.27
C ASP A 539 17.17 -20.30 -11.15
N GLN A 540 16.14 -19.53 -11.50
CA GLN A 540 15.27 -18.81 -10.56
C GLN A 540 13.82 -19.30 -10.61
N ILE A 541 13.51 -20.30 -11.42
CA ILE A 541 12.14 -20.74 -11.68
C ILE A 541 11.49 -21.38 -10.45
N GLU A 542 12.30 -21.95 -9.56
CA GLU A 542 11.86 -22.52 -8.28
C GLU A 542 11.13 -21.49 -7.41
N ILE A 543 11.57 -20.22 -7.46
CA ILE A 543 10.89 -19.13 -6.76
C ILE A 543 9.45 -18.98 -7.28
N LEU A 544 9.22 -19.06 -8.59
CA LEU A 544 7.87 -19.01 -9.15
C LEU A 544 7.04 -20.23 -8.77
N LEU A 545 7.65 -21.41 -8.69
CA LEU A 545 6.98 -22.63 -8.24
C LEU A 545 6.54 -22.49 -6.78
N ASP A 546 7.41 -21.99 -5.90
CA ASP A 546 7.10 -21.76 -4.48
C ASP A 546 5.95 -20.76 -4.32
N ILE A 547 6.01 -19.63 -5.03
CA ILE A 547 4.92 -18.63 -5.04
C ILE A 547 3.60 -19.26 -5.54
N ARG A 548 3.66 -20.14 -6.54
CA ARG A 548 2.47 -20.83 -7.06
C ARG A 548 1.86 -21.82 -6.06
N GLU A 549 2.65 -22.48 -5.23
CA GLU A 549 2.08 -23.34 -4.18
C GLU A 549 1.51 -22.56 -3.01
N ILE A 550 2.13 -21.44 -2.62
CA ILE A 550 1.52 -20.51 -1.64
C ILE A 550 0.16 -20.05 -2.20
N PHE A 551 0.13 -19.65 -3.47
CA PHE A 551 -1.08 -19.22 -4.15
C PHE A 551 -2.16 -20.31 -4.14
N LYS A 552 -1.83 -21.54 -4.54
CA LYS A 552 -2.78 -22.66 -4.58
C LYS A 552 -3.35 -22.99 -3.20
N LYS A 553 -2.52 -22.96 -2.15
CA LYS A 553 -2.97 -23.17 -0.76
C LYS A 553 -4.00 -22.10 -0.36
N SER A 554 -3.66 -20.83 -0.54
CA SER A 554 -4.56 -19.70 -0.24
C SER A 554 -5.84 -19.75 -1.07
N PHE A 555 -5.73 -20.04 -2.37
CA PHE A 555 -6.86 -20.21 -3.28
C PHE A 555 -7.82 -21.29 -2.77
N ASN A 556 -7.33 -22.49 -2.46
CA ASN A 556 -8.18 -23.60 -2.03
C ASN A 556 -8.93 -23.29 -0.73
N ILE A 557 -8.28 -22.62 0.23
CA ILE A 557 -8.90 -22.24 1.51
C ILE A 557 -10.02 -21.22 1.27
N LEU A 558 -9.73 -20.12 0.55
CA LEU A 558 -10.72 -19.08 0.31
C LEU A 558 -11.86 -19.57 -0.59
N TYR A 559 -11.54 -20.29 -1.66
CA TYR A 559 -12.55 -20.85 -2.57
C TYR A 559 -13.51 -21.79 -1.84
N ASN A 560 -12.99 -22.65 -0.95
CA ASN A 560 -13.84 -23.52 -0.14
C ASN A 560 -14.79 -22.71 0.75
N LYS A 561 -14.31 -21.66 1.42
CA LYS A 561 -15.15 -20.79 2.26
C LYS A 561 -16.17 -19.99 1.44
N LEU A 562 -15.82 -19.56 0.23
CA LEU A 562 -16.75 -18.90 -0.69
C LEU A 562 -17.86 -19.84 -1.19
N CYS A 563 -17.52 -21.09 -1.50
CA CYS A 563 -18.48 -22.11 -1.90
C CYS A 563 -19.35 -22.60 -0.72
N ASN A 564 -18.77 -22.64 0.49
CA ASN A 564 -19.39 -23.22 1.68
C ASN A 564 -19.34 -22.24 2.87
N PRO A 565 -20.10 -21.12 2.83
CA PRO A 565 -20.00 -20.06 3.84
C PRO A 565 -20.46 -20.49 5.25
N ASN A 566 -21.20 -21.60 5.36
CA ASN A 566 -21.73 -22.12 6.62
C ASN A 566 -20.85 -23.20 7.27
N LEU A 567 -19.76 -23.62 6.61
CA LEU A 567 -18.82 -24.56 7.23
C LEU A 567 -17.97 -23.80 8.27
N PRO A 568 -17.89 -24.31 9.52
CA PRO A 568 -17.17 -23.64 10.61
C PRO A 568 -15.71 -23.32 10.26
#